data_AF-A0A843I0G7-F1
#
_entry.id   AF-A0A843I0G7-F1
#
_cell.length_a   1.000
_cell.length_b   1.000
_cell.length_c   1.000
_cell.angle_alpha   90.00
_cell.angle_beta   90.00
_cell.angle_gamma   90.00
#
_symmetry.space_group_name_H-M   'P 1'
#
loop_
_entity.id
_entity.type
_entity.pdbx_description
1 polymer ?
#
loop_
_entity_poly.entity_id
_entity_poly.type
_entity_poly.pdbx_seq_one_letter_code
_entity_poly.pdbx_strand_id
1 'polypeptide(L)'
;MQISPIVSYSTVREVKGPLLVIERTRGVAYGEIGEVVGPDGEPRRVQVIEVGTDYAVAQVLGPTLGLPAKGSTVRFYGKTYRLPVSEALVGRILDGKGQPRDHMPLPPPEDFRDINGEPLNPYAREYPEEPIETGISAIDGLYTLVRGQKLPIFSGTGLPHNVMAAQVVRQSTVRGSEEEFAVVFVGIGIRSEEAMYFMDEFRRTGALRRAVAVINLASDPVAERILAPRVGLTIAEHLAWDLGYHVL
;
A
#
# COMPACT_ATOMS: atom_id res chain seq x y z
N MET A 1 -15.21 -13.26 -19.81
CA MET A 1 -15.07 -12.13 -18.87
C MET A 1 -16.34 -11.27 -19.02
N GLN A 2 -17.36 -11.49 -18.19
CA GLN A 2 -18.57 -10.66 -18.20
C GLN A 2 -18.18 -9.29 -17.62
N ILE A 3 -18.26 -8.24 -18.43
CA ILE A 3 -18.10 -6.87 -17.95
C ILE A 3 -19.39 -6.56 -17.18
N SER A 4 -19.35 -6.64 -15.85
CA SER A 4 -20.43 -6.10 -15.03
C SER A 4 -20.63 -4.63 -15.42
N PRO A 5 -21.84 -4.20 -15.79
CA PRO A 5 -22.08 -2.84 -16.22
C PRO A 5 -21.68 -1.88 -15.09
N ILE A 6 -20.93 -0.84 -15.42
CA ILE A 6 -20.58 0.21 -14.46
C ILE A 6 -21.90 0.90 -14.07
N VAL A 7 -22.32 0.73 -12.82
CA VAL A 7 -23.57 1.31 -12.32
C VAL A 7 -23.28 2.60 -11.56
N SER A 8 -24.03 3.64 -11.92
CA SER A 8 -23.96 4.96 -11.27
C SER A 8 -25.19 5.17 -10.38
N TYR A 9 -24.96 5.73 -9.20
CA TYR A 9 -25.94 5.98 -8.16
C TYR A 9 -25.90 7.45 -7.76
N SER A 10 -26.98 8.19 -8.00
CA SER A 10 -27.17 9.57 -7.50
C SER A 10 -28.02 9.58 -6.22
N THR A 11 -28.01 8.47 -5.47
CA THR A 11 -28.86 8.17 -4.32
C THR A 11 -28.07 8.19 -3.01
N VAL A 12 -27.07 9.07 -2.93
CA VAL A 12 -26.28 9.29 -1.72
C VAL A 12 -27.20 9.94 -0.66
N ARG A 13 -27.48 9.20 0.41
CA ARG A 13 -28.35 9.64 1.50
C ARG A 13 -27.60 10.52 2.48
N GLU A 14 -26.40 10.11 2.88
CA GLU A 14 -25.63 10.75 3.94
C GLU A 14 -24.13 10.67 3.68
N VAL A 15 -23.40 11.72 4.07
CA VAL A 15 -21.93 11.74 4.15
C VAL A 15 -21.57 12.00 5.61
N LYS A 16 -20.98 11.00 6.28
CA LYS A 16 -20.62 11.06 7.71
C LYS A 16 -19.14 10.78 7.89
N GLY A 17 -18.35 11.84 8.09
CA GLY A 17 -16.89 11.73 8.16
C GLY A 17 -16.32 11.18 6.84
N PRO A 18 -15.64 10.02 6.85
CA PRO A 18 -15.14 9.38 5.63
C PRO A 18 -16.16 8.44 4.95
N LEU A 19 -17.38 8.29 5.49
CA LEU A 19 -18.35 7.31 5.02
C LEU A 19 -19.46 7.93 4.17
N LEU A 20 -19.85 7.22 3.12
CA LEU A 20 -20.98 7.49 2.25
C LEU A 20 -22.02 6.41 2.43
N VAL A 21 -23.26 6.80 2.71
CA VAL A 21 -24.41 5.89 2.73
C VAL A 21 -25.18 6.06 1.42
N ILE A 22 -25.29 4.98 0.64
CA ILE A 22 -25.90 4.98 -0.68
C ILE A 22 -27.11 4.06 -0.62
N GLU A 23 -28.29 4.57 -0.97
CA GLU A 23 -29.53 3.79 -1.01
C GLU A 23 -29.82 3.28 -2.42
N ARG A 24 -30.74 2.31 -2.54
CA ARG A 24 -31.19 1.76 -3.83
C ARG A 24 -30.05 1.16 -4.66
N THR A 25 -29.07 0.57 -3.98
CA THR A 25 -27.93 -0.11 -4.61
C THR A 25 -28.31 -1.51 -5.05
N ARG A 26 -27.86 -1.93 -6.25
CA ARG A 26 -28.09 -3.28 -6.78
C ARG A 26 -26.83 -3.85 -7.39
N GLY A 27 -26.46 -5.06 -6.99
CA GLY A 27 -25.28 -5.74 -7.53
C GLY A 27 -23.95 -5.12 -7.13
N VAL A 28 -23.92 -4.33 -6.05
CA VAL A 28 -22.69 -3.82 -5.43
C VAL A 28 -22.14 -4.89 -4.49
N ALA A 29 -20.84 -5.17 -4.58
CA ALA A 29 -20.17 -6.19 -3.78
C ALA A 29 -19.28 -5.58 -2.68
N TYR A 30 -19.02 -6.35 -1.62
CA TYR A 30 -18.08 -5.96 -0.58
C TYR A 30 -16.66 -5.83 -1.15
N GLY A 31 -15.93 -4.78 -0.74
CA GLY A 31 -14.57 -4.52 -1.20
C GLY A 31 -14.47 -3.93 -2.61
N GLU A 32 -15.59 -3.77 -3.30
CA GLU A 32 -15.67 -3.15 -4.62
C GLU A 32 -15.19 -1.69 -4.57
N ILE A 33 -14.43 -1.29 -5.58
CA ILE A 33 -13.98 0.09 -5.71
C ILE A 33 -14.86 0.88 -6.66
N GLY A 34 -14.92 2.17 -6.41
CA GLY A 34 -15.61 3.12 -7.23
C GLY A 34 -15.00 4.50 -7.14
N GLU A 35 -15.76 5.47 -7.63
CA GLU A 35 -15.51 6.87 -7.43
C GLU A 35 -16.79 7.59 -7.02
N VAL A 36 -16.64 8.65 -6.24
CA VAL A 36 -17.68 9.63 -5.98
C VAL A 36 -17.28 10.95 -6.61
N VAL A 37 -18.22 11.57 -7.33
CA VAL A 37 -18.06 12.90 -7.91
C VAL A 37 -19.09 13.80 -7.26
N GLY A 38 -18.62 14.85 -6.58
CA GLY A 38 -19.47 15.89 -6.01
C GLY A 38 -19.79 16.99 -7.02
N PRO A 39 -20.48 18.06 -6.58
CA PRO A 39 -20.74 19.23 -7.43
C PRO A 39 -19.48 19.98 -7.87
N ASP A 40 -18.36 19.77 -7.17
CA ASP A 40 -17.03 20.29 -7.52
C ASP A 40 -16.41 19.60 -8.75
N GLY A 41 -16.97 18.46 -9.17
CA GLY A 41 -16.49 17.69 -10.32
C GLY A 41 -15.23 16.88 -10.05
N GLU A 42 -14.68 16.92 -8.84
CA GLU A 42 -13.44 16.20 -8.50
C GLU A 42 -13.75 14.73 -8.12
N PRO A 43 -13.26 13.74 -8.89
CA PRO A 43 -13.48 12.34 -8.59
C PRO A 43 -12.63 11.90 -7.39
N ARG A 44 -13.27 11.28 -6.40
CA ARG A 44 -12.62 10.71 -5.22
C ARG A 44 -12.85 9.22 -5.20
N ARG A 45 -11.79 8.42 -5.03
CA ARG A 45 -11.92 6.96 -4.94
C ARG A 45 -12.70 6.57 -3.69
N VAL A 46 -13.54 5.54 -3.81
CA VAL A 46 -14.29 4.95 -2.70
C VAL A 46 -14.14 3.45 -2.70
N GLN A 47 -14.28 2.83 -1.52
CA GLN A 47 -14.31 1.39 -1.34
C GLN A 47 -15.54 0.99 -0.54
N VAL A 48 -16.28 -0.01 -1.01
CA VAL A 48 -17.44 -0.56 -0.31
C VAL A 48 -16.99 -1.34 0.92
N ILE A 49 -17.48 -0.95 2.09
CA ILE A 49 -17.18 -1.58 3.39
C ILE A 49 -18.39 -2.32 3.97
N GLU A 50 -19.59 -2.07 3.46
CA GLU A 50 -20.82 -2.74 3.89
C GLU A 50 -21.80 -2.82 2.72
N VAL A 51 -22.49 -3.95 2.60
CA VAL A 51 -23.56 -4.16 1.63
C VAL A 51 -24.77 -4.73 2.36
N GLY A 52 -25.90 -4.05 2.24
CA GLY A 52 -27.21 -4.53 2.65
C GLY A 52 -28.10 -4.86 1.44
N THR A 53 -29.35 -5.22 1.70
CA THR A 53 -30.30 -5.61 0.65
C THR A 53 -30.62 -4.49 -0.35
N ASP A 54 -30.68 -3.24 0.10
CA ASP A 54 -31.03 -2.06 -0.72
C ASP A 54 -30.17 -0.82 -0.36
N TYR A 55 -29.00 -1.05 0.25
CA TYR A 55 -28.04 0.01 0.55
C TYR A 55 -26.60 -0.51 0.53
N ALA A 56 -25.64 0.38 0.35
CA ALA A 56 -24.23 0.11 0.55
C ALA A 56 -23.58 1.27 1.31
N VAL A 57 -22.57 0.95 2.12
CA VAL A 57 -21.72 1.94 2.77
C VAL A 57 -20.35 1.90 2.11
N ALA A 58 -19.89 3.04 1.62
CA ALA A 58 -18.58 3.18 1.00
C ALA A 58 -17.71 4.16 1.78
N GLN A 59 -16.45 3.81 1.99
CA GLN A 59 -15.45 4.69 2.57
C GLN A 59 -14.73 5.47 1.46
N VAL A 60 -14.64 6.78 1.61
CA VAL A 60 -13.86 7.64 0.72
C VAL A 60 -12.37 7.53 1.06
N LEU A 61 -11.56 7.22 0.05
CA LEU A 61 -10.12 7.01 0.15
C LEU A 61 -9.34 8.32 -0.06
N GLY A 62 -9.94 9.45 0.34
CA GLY A 62 -9.47 10.79 0.07
C GLY A 62 -10.17 11.82 0.97
N PRO A 63 -9.91 13.12 0.77
CA PRO A 63 -10.56 14.17 1.55
C PRO A 63 -12.06 14.22 1.26
N THR A 64 -12.88 14.17 2.31
CA THR A 64 -14.35 14.31 2.24
C THR A 64 -14.85 15.73 2.49
N LEU A 65 -13.95 16.65 2.85
CA LEU A 65 -14.32 18.05 3.06
C LEU A 65 -14.89 18.63 1.76
N GLY A 66 -16.09 19.19 1.84
CA GLY A 66 -16.77 19.77 0.68
C GLY A 66 -17.54 18.77 -0.18
N LEU A 67 -17.66 17.49 0.22
CA LEU A 67 -18.47 16.49 -0.47
C LEU A 67 -19.89 16.42 0.12
N PRO A 68 -20.92 17.04 -0.49
CA PRO A 68 -22.29 16.96 0.01
C PRO A 68 -22.95 15.61 -0.34
N ALA A 69 -23.98 15.20 0.39
CA ALA A 69 -24.81 14.06 -0.03
C ALA A 69 -25.61 14.40 -1.30
N LYS A 70 -26.27 15.57 -1.31
CA LYS A 70 -27.08 16.02 -2.43
C LYS A 70 -26.20 16.46 -3.60
N GLY A 71 -26.47 15.92 -4.78
CA GLY A 71 -25.72 16.25 -6.01
C GLY A 71 -24.46 15.42 -6.20
N SER A 72 -24.09 14.55 -5.25
CA SER A 72 -23.01 13.59 -5.43
C SER A 72 -23.50 12.35 -6.16
N THR A 73 -22.69 11.86 -7.10
CA THR A 73 -22.93 10.62 -7.82
C THR A 73 -21.79 9.65 -7.57
N VAL A 74 -22.12 8.42 -7.18
CA VAL A 74 -21.16 7.34 -6.94
C VAL A 74 -21.23 6.35 -8.09
N ARG A 75 -20.08 5.91 -8.58
CA ARG A 75 -19.94 4.95 -9.67
C ARG A 75 -19.07 3.79 -9.22
N PHE A 76 -19.58 2.57 -9.27
CA PHE A 76 -18.82 1.37 -8.89
C PHE A 76 -18.36 0.59 -10.13
N TYR A 77 -17.17 -0.02 -10.04
CA TYR A 77 -16.47 -0.58 -11.19
C TYR A 77 -16.57 -2.10 -11.36
N GLY A 78 -17.27 -2.80 -10.46
CA GLY A 78 -17.39 -4.25 -10.46
C GLY A 78 -16.09 -4.99 -10.13
N LYS A 79 -15.10 -4.30 -9.55
CA LYS A 79 -13.78 -4.86 -9.23
C LYS A 79 -13.23 -4.31 -7.92
N THR A 80 -12.38 -5.09 -7.28
CA THR A 80 -11.60 -4.71 -6.11
C THR A 80 -10.44 -3.77 -6.47
N TYR A 81 -9.75 -3.26 -5.46
CA TYR A 81 -8.64 -2.35 -5.66
C TYR A 81 -7.44 -3.11 -6.23
N ARG A 82 -7.09 -2.82 -7.49
CA ARG A 82 -5.93 -3.42 -8.14
C ARG A 82 -4.82 -2.40 -8.33
N LEU A 83 -3.61 -2.79 -7.95
CA LEU A 83 -2.38 -2.01 -8.06
C LEU A 83 -1.66 -2.39 -9.36
N PRO A 84 -1.26 -1.41 -10.21
CA PRO A 84 -0.31 -1.67 -11.28
C PRO A 84 1.06 -2.02 -10.68
N VAL A 85 1.59 -3.19 -11.00
CA VAL A 85 2.91 -3.66 -10.56
C VAL A 85 3.87 -3.77 -11.75
N SER A 86 5.15 -3.51 -11.51
CA SER A 86 6.25 -3.62 -12.47
C SER A 86 7.58 -3.60 -11.71
N GLU A 87 8.61 -4.25 -12.27
CA GLU A 87 9.99 -4.16 -11.80
C GLU A 87 10.49 -2.70 -11.75
N ALA A 88 10.03 -1.86 -12.69
CA ALA A 88 10.40 -0.45 -12.78
C ALA A 88 9.85 0.42 -11.63
N LEU A 89 9.11 -0.17 -10.67
CA LEU A 89 8.80 0.48 -9.40
C LEU A 89 10.01 0.53 -8.45
N VAL A 90 11.02 -0.32 -8.62
CA VAL A 90 12.28 -0.24 -7.86
C VAL A 90 12.94 1.11 -8.14
N GLY A 91 13.25 1.87 -7.08
CA GLY A 91 13.73 3.24 -7.17
C GLY A 91 12.65 4.32 -7.05
N ARG A 92 11.37 3.96 -7.00
CA ARG A 92 10.25 4.91 -6.99
C ARG A 92 9.74 5.19 -5.58
N ILE A 93 9.11 6.36 -5.44
CA ILE A 93 8.42 6.78 -4.21
C ILE A 93 6.93 6.93 -4.53
N LEU A 94 6.10 6.17 -3.83
CA LEU A 94 4.65 6.13 -3.96
C LEU A 94 3.97 6.70 -2.71
N ASP A 95 2.71 7.11 -2.85
CA ASP A 95 1.81 7.44 -1.75
C ASP A 95 1.10 6.18 -1.21
N GLY A 96 0.27 6.34 -0.16
CA GLY A 96 -0.46 5.22 0.45
C GLY A 96 -1.48 4.53 -0.46
N LYS A 97 -1.79 5.09 -1.64
CA LYS A 97 -2.70 4.54 -2.65
C LYS A 97 -1.93 3.89 -3.81
N GLY A 98 -0.59 3.93 -3.78
CA GLY A 98 0.25 3.45 -4.87
C GLY A 98 0.34 4.43 -6.06
N GLN A 99 0.06 5.72 -5.84
CA GLN A 99 0.31 6.77 -6.85
C GLN A 99 1.71 7.38 -6.66
N PRO A 100 2.38 7.86 -7.72
CA PRO A 100 3.70 8.46 -7.59
C PRO A 100 3.71 9.70 -6.71
N ARG A 101 4.64 9.73 -5.75
CA ARG A 101 4.93 10.88 -4.88
C ARG A 101 6.22 11.60 -5.30
N ASP A 102 6.96 11.02 -6.24
CA ASP A 102 8.19 11.56 -6.82
C ASP A 102 7.96 12.48 -8.03
N HIS A 103 6.71 12.84 -8.31
CA HIS A 103 6.30 13.67 -9.46
C HIS A 103 6.67 13.10 -10.84
N MET A 104 7.03 11.81 -10.91
CA MET A 104 7.25 11.11 -12.16
C MET A 104 6.01 10.27 -12.50
N PRO A 105 5.72 10.02 -13.79
CA PRO A 105 4.61 9.14 -14.17
C PRO A 105 4.83 7.72 -13.63
N LEU A 106 3.74 6.96 -13.44
CA LEU A 106 3.87 5.53 -13.17
C LEU A 106 4.57 4.84 -14.35
N PRO A 107 5.45 3.87 -14.09
CA PRO A 107 5.99 3.04 -15.16
C PRO A 107 4.85 2.24 -15.81
N PRO A 108 5.03 1.78 -17.06
CA PRO A 108 4.11 0.85 -17.69
C PRO A 108 3.90 -0.38 -16.78
N PRO A 109 2.65 -0.76 -16.45
CA PRO A 109 2.40 -1.93 -15.63
C PRO A 109 2.70 -3.21 -16.42
N GLU A 110 3.34 -4.16 -15.76
CA GLU A 110 3.48 -5.54 -16.25
C GLU A 110 2.23 -6.35 -15.90
N ASP A 111 1.63 -6.08 -14.73
CA ASP A 111 0.39 -6.71 -14.29
C ASP A 111 -0.43 -5.79 -13.37
N PHE A 112 -1.67 -6.18 -13.08
CA PHE A 112 -2.56 -5.54 -12.11
C PHE A 112 -2.96 -6.55 -11.02
N ARG A 113 -2.40 -6.39 -9.82
CA ARG A 113 -2.62 -7.31 -8.68
C ARG A 113 -3.64 -6.74 -7.70
N ASP A 114 -4.51 -7.59 -7.15
CA ASP A 114 -5.41 -7.19 -6.06
C ASP A 114 -4.59 -6.94 -4.80
N ILE A 115 -4.79 -5.79 -4.17
CA ILE A 115 -4.00 -5.41 -2.99
C ILE A 115 -4.28 -6.27 -1.75
N ASN A 116 -5.36 -7.05 -1.76
CA ASN A 116 -5.69 -7.93 -0.64
C ASN A 116 -4.80 -9.18 -0.61
N GLY A 117 -4.11 -9.49 -1.71
CA GLY A 117 -3.30 -10.68 -1.86
C GLY A 117 -4.12 -11.98 -1.80
N GLU A 118 -3.43 -13.10 -1.84
CA GLU A 118 -4.02 -14.43 -1.68
C GLU A 118 -3.33 -15.19 -0.54
N PRO A 119 -4.07 -15.95 0.28
CA PRO A 119 -3.45 -16.74 1.34
C PRO A 119 -2.57 -17.85 0.75
N LEU A 120 -1.30 -17.89 1.15
CA LEU A 120 -0.38 -18.94 0.72
C LEU A 120 -0.75 -20.29 1.34
N ASN A 121 -0.95 -21.30 0.47
CA ASN A 121 -1.22 -22.69 0.86
C ASN A 121 -0.12 -23.22 1.79
N PRO A 122 -0.45 -23.72 3.00
CA PRO A 122 0.52 -24.26 3.94
C PRO A 122 1.45 -25.34 3.37
N TYR A 123 0.96 -26.18 2.45
CA TYR A 123 1.76 -27.24 1.83
C TYR A 123 2.80 -26.70 0.84
N ALA A 124 2.54 -25.53 0.25
CA ALA A 124 3.45 -24.87 -0.68
C ALA A 124 4.49 -23.99 0.03
N ARG A 125 4.54 -24.01 1.37
CA ARG A 125 5.48 -23.19 2.14
C ARG A 125 6.81 -23.90 2.31
N GLU A 126 7.87 -23.18 2.01
CA GLU A 126 9.23 -23.59 2.33
C GLU A 126 9.64 -23.03 3.69
N TYR A 127 10.47 -23.77 4.42
CA TYR A 127 10.97 -23.32 5.71
C TYR A 127 12.06 -22.24 5.50
N PRO A 128 11.98 -21.11 6.24
CA PRO A 128 13.06 -20.12 6.30
C PRO A 128 14.37 -20.73 6.81
N GLU A 129 15.43 -20.70 6.02
CA GLU A 129 16.75 -21.23 6.43
C GLU A 129 17.91 -20.23 6.24
N GLU A 130 17.80 -19.31 5.29
CA GLU A 130 18.90 -18.40 4.93
C GLU A 130 18.93 -17.12 5.78
N PRO A 131 20.04 -16.80 6.46
CA PRO A 131 20.12 -15.60 7.29
C PRO A 131 20.23 -14.31 6.45
N ILE A 132 19.55 -13.27 6.89
CA ILE A 132 19.68 -11.90 6.38
C ILE A 132 20.61 -11.14 7.31
N GLU A 133 21.69 -10.58 6.78
CA GLU A 133 22.57 -9.70 7.54
C GLU A 133 22.00 -8.30 7.57
N THR A 134 21.59 -7.82 8.74
CA THR A 134 21.02 -6.47 8.92
C THR A 134 22.08 -5.39 9.11
N GLY A 135 23.31 -5.77 9.47
CA GLY A 135 24.40 -4.85 9.82
C GLY A 135 24.32 -4.33 11.26
N ILE A 136 23.42 -4.88 12.08
CA ILE A 136 23.26 -4.55 13.49
C ILE A 136 23.67 -5.77 14.32
N SER A 137 24.82 -5.71 14.99
CA SER A 137 25.38 -6.86 15.70
C SER A 137 24.45 -7.49 16.73
N ALA A 138 23.61 -6.69 17.40
CA ALA A 138 22.63 -7.21 18.36
C ALA A 138 21.52 -8.04 17.68
N ILE A 139 21.14 -7.70 16.45
CA ILE A 139 20.19 -8.49 15.66
C ILE A 139 20.93 -9.69 15.08
N ASP A 140 21.99 -9.45 14.32
CA ASP A 140 22.68 -10.49 13.57
C ASP A 140 23.28 -11.59 14.47
N GLY A 141 23.75 -11.24 15.68
CA GLY A 141 24.38 -12.17 16.61
C GLY A 141 23.47 -12.82 17.65
N LEU A 142 22.36 -12.16 18.06
CA LEU A 142 21.48 -12.67 19.13
C LEU A 142 20.07 -13.04 18.65
N TYR A 143 19.57 -12.37 17.61
CA TYR A 143 18.21 -12.50 17.09
C TYR A 143 18.21 -12.48 15.56
N THR A 144 19.03 -13.35 14.96
CA THR A 144 19.29 -13.37 13.52
C THR A 144 17.97 -13.44 12.74
N LEU A 145 17.81 -12.53 11.77
CA LEU A 145 16.69 -12.52 10.85
C LEU A 145 16.92 -13.58 9.77
N VAL A 146 15.90 -14.37 9.46
CA VAL A 146 15.94 -15.39 8.39
C VAL A 146 15.01 -15.00 7.24
N ARG A 147 15.36 -15.35 6.00
CA ARG A 147 14.54 -15.08 4.81
C ARG A 147 13.13 -15.63 4.94
N GLY A 148 12.12 -14.77 4.82
CA GLY A 148 10.71 -15.12 4.99
C GLY A 148 10.21 -15.11 6.44
N GLN A 149 11.08 -14.83 7.42
CA GLN A 149 10.69 -14.61 8.80
C GLN A 149 10.02 -13.23 8.98
N LYS A 150 9.14 -13.14 9.98
CA LYS A 150 8.47 -11.91 10.40
C LYS A 150 9.02 -11.51 11.77
N LEU A 151 9.89 -10.50 11.82
CA LEU A 151 10.54 -10.04 13.05
C LEU A 151 10.16 -8.58 13.36
N PRO A 152 9.26 -8.32 14.33
CA PRO A 152 8.88 -6.96 14.69
C PRO A 152 9.94 -6.28 15.57
N ILE A 153 10.10 -4.96 15.41
CA ILE A 153 10.90 -4.12 16.30
C ILE A 153 9.94 -3.28 17.15
N PHE A 154 9.99 -3.45 18.47
CA PHE A 154 9.23 -2.62 19.40
C PHE A 154 10.06 -1.44 19.89
N SER A 155 9.47 -0.25 19.87
CA SER A 155 10.10 1.00 20.26
C SER A 155 9.08 1.91 20.95
N GLY A 156 9.52 3.09 21.39
CA GLY A 156 8.70 4.11 22.05
C GLY A 156 8.93 5.50 21.47
N THR A 157 8.05 6.43 21.80
CA THR A 157 8.14 7.83 21.39
C THR A 157 9.47 8.44 21.85
N GLY A 158 10.19 9.08 20.93
CA GLY A 158 11.49 9.71 21.19
C GLY A 158 12.70 8.78 21.11
N LEU A 159 12.50 7.46 20.99
CA LEU A 159 13.60 6.53 20.73
C LEU A 159 13.98 6.53 19.23
N PRO A 160 15.25 6.25 18.89
CA PRO A 160 15.79 6.40 17.52
C PRO A 160 15.43 5.22 16.58
N HIS A 161 14.16 4.80 16.56
CA HIS A 161 13.68 3.70 15.71
C HIS A 161 13.77 4.01 14.22
N ASN A 162 13.65 5.28 13.84
CA ASN A 162 13.85 5.75 12.48
C ASN A 162 15.30 5.55 12.00
N VAL A 163 16.29 5.87 12.85
CA VAL A 163 17.71 5.68 12.55
C VAL A 163 18.03 4.20 12.38
N MET A 164 17.48 3.36 13.27
CA MET A 164 17.62 1.90 13.18
C MET A 164 17.00 1.36 11.88
N ALA A 165 15.77 1.75 11.54
CA ALA A 165 15.12 1.32 10.32
C ALA A 165 15.89 1.76 9.07
N ALA A 166 16.37 3.00 9.02
CA ALA A 166 17.20 3.49 7.91
C ALA A 166 18.52 2.71 7.78
N GLN A 167 19.14 2.34 8.90
CA GLN A 167 20.33 1.50 8.91
C GLN A 167 20.06 0.11 8.33
N VAL A 168 18.95 -0.53 8.73
CA VAL A 168 18.53 -1.83 8.18
C VAL A 168 18.33 -1.74 6.67
N VAL A 169 17.58 -0.75 6.15
CA VAL A 169 17.38 -0.59 4.70
C VAL A 169 18.71 -0.40 3.95
N ARG A 170 19.65 0.34 4.55
CA ARG A 170 20.97 0.61 3.95
C ARG A 170 21.87 -0.61 3.93
N GLN A 171 21.88 -1.41 4.99
CA GLN A 171 22.89 -2.44 5.22
C GLN A 171 22.40 -3.85 4.91
N SER A 172 21.08 -4.07 4.87
CA SER A 172 20.52 -5.41 4.69
C SER A 172 20.97 -6.04 3.38
N THR A 173 21.43 -7.28 3.47
CA THR A 173 21.86 -8.09 2.32
C THR A 173 21.79 -9.58 2.65
N VAL A 174 21.77 -10.41 1.62
CA VAL A 174 21.93 -11.88 1.72
C VAL A 174 23.31 -12.21 1.15
N ARG A 175 24.20 -12.78 1.96
CA ARG A 175 25.55 -13.15 1.49
C ARG A 175 25.50 -14.45 0.69
N GLY A 176 26.20 -14.47 -0.44
CA GLY A 176 26.39 -15.68 -1.24
C GLY A 176 25.20 -16.06 -2.13
N SER A 177 24.19 -15.19 -2.24
CA SER A 177 23.11 -15.34 -3.20
C SER A 177 23.45 -14.64 -4.51
N GLU A 178 23.11 -15.27 -5.64
CA GLU A 178 23.17 -14.66 -6.98
C GLU A 178 21.92 -13.81 -7.28
N GLU A 179 20.88 -13.94 -6.45
CA GLU A 179 19.59 -13.28 -6.64
C GLU A 179 19.61 -11.83 -6.15
N GLU A 180 18.84 -10.97 -6.83
CA GLU A 180 18.78 -9.55 -6.52
C GLU A 180 18.06 -9.29 -5.19
N PHE A 181 18.53 -8.31 -4.42
CA PHE A 181 17.95 -7.92 -3.13
C PHE A 181 17.24 -6.57 -3.23
N ALA A 182 15.94 -6.55 -2.97
CA ALA A 182 15.10 -5.36 -2.94
C ALA A 182 14.54 -5.10 -1.55
N VAL A 183 14.22 -3.83 -1.26
CA VAL A 183 13.57 -3.42 0.00
C VAL A 183 12.27 -2.69 -0.30
N VAL A 184 11.17 -3.11 0.31
CA VAL A 184 9.90 -2.38 0.23
C VAL A 184 9.65 -1.63 1.53
N PHE A 185 10.03 -0.35 1.55
CA PHE A 185 9.86 0.50 2.71
C PHE A 185 8.45 1.10 2.75
N VAL A 186 7.68 0.81 3.80
CA VAL A 186 6.33 1.37 4.00
C VAL A 186 6.30 2.29 5.22
N GLY A 187 6.16 3.59 5.00
CA GLY A 187 5.92 4.58 6.04
C GLY A 187 4.43 4.84 6.21
N ILE A 188 3.87 4.60 7.41
CA ILE A 188 2.43 4.74 7.69
C ILE A 188 2.21 5.82 8.75
N GLY A 189 1.55 6.92 8.37
CA GLY A 189 1.24 8.02 9.28
C GLY A 189 2.48 8.70 9.87
N ILE A 190 3.63 8.62 9.20
CA ILE A 190 4.89 9.22 9.68
C ILE A 190 4.87 10.74 9.51
N ARG A 191 5.62 11.45 10.35
CA ARG A 191 5.72 12.91 10.22
C ARG A 191 6.50 13.28 8.95
N SER A 192 6.22 14.45 8.38
CA SER A 192 6.93 14.92 7.18
C SER A 192 8.44 14.98 7.39
N GLU A 193 8.90 15.38 8.57
CA GLU A 193 10.32 15.40 8.94
C GLU A 193 10.96 14.01 8.94
N GLU A 194 10.25 13.00 9.43
CA GLU A 194 10.72 11.60 9.43
C GLU A 194 10.76 11.04 8.01
N ALA A 195 9.73 11.33 7.21
CA ALA A 195 9.72 10.94 5.79
C ALA A 195 10.89 11.56 5.03
N MET A 196 11.14 12.86 5.22
CA MET A 196 12.30 13.55 4.62
C MET A 196 13.61 12.89 5.04
N TYR A 197 13.78 12.60 6.34
CA TYR A 197 14.95 11.90 6.85
C TYR A 197 15.21 10.57 6.14
N PHE A 198 14.18 9.71 6.00
CA PHE A 198 14.33 8.44 5.28
C PHE A 198 14.70 8.65 3.81
N MET A 199 14.02 9.56 3.11
CA MET A 199 14.27 9.79 1.69
C MET A 199 15.66 10.34 1.43
N ASP A 200 16.15 11.24 2.29
CA ASP A 200 17.49 11.80 2.18
C ASP A 200 18.56 10.73 2.47
N GLU A 201 18.36 9.90 3.49
CA GLU A 201 19.24 8.77 3.77
C GLU A 201 19.28 7.77 2.60
N PHE A 202 18.13 7.42 2.02
CA PHE A 202 18.05 6.46 0.91
C PHE A 202 18.71 7.00 -0.36
N ARG A 203 18.55 8.31 -0.66
CA ARG A 203 19.21 8.96 -1.79
C ARG A 203 20.71 9.07 -1.57
N ARG A 204 21.14 9.55 -0.40
CA ARG A 204 22.56 9.77 -0.06
C ARG A 204 23.38 8.48 -0.11
N THR A 205 22.78 7.37 0.29
CA THR A 205 23.44 6.07 0.40
C THR A 205 23.29 5.22 -0.87
N GLY A 206 22.47 5.67 -1.82
CA GLY A 206 22.13 4.90 -3.02
C GLY A 206 21.16 3.74 -2.76
N ALA A 207 20.73 3.52 -1.51
CA ALA A 207 19.80 2.46 -1.15
C ALA A 207 18.45 2.57 -1.88
N LEU A 208 18.06 3.77 -2.29
CA LEU A 208 16.84 3.97 -3.09
C LEU A 208 16.86 3.15 -4.39
N ARG A 209 18.03 2.93 -5.03
CA ARG A 209 18.12 2.19 -6.30
C ARG A 209 17.66 0.73 -6.23
N ARG A 210 17.59 0.18 -5.01
CA ARG A 210 17.12 -1.18 -4.74
C ARG A 210 15.90 -1.18 -3.81
N ALA A 211 15.21 -0.05 -3.68
CA ALA A 211 14.09 0.07 -2.77
C ALA A 211 12.87 0.71 -3.43
N VAL A 212 11.69 0.27 -3.02
CA VAL A 212 10.42 0.93 -3.30
C VAL A 212 9.94 1.56 -2.01
N ALA A 213 9.64 2.86 -2.03
CA ALA A 213 9.16 3.57 -0.84
C ALA A 213 7.66 3.89 -0.99
N VAL A 214 6.82 3.36 -0.11
CA VAL A 214 5.39 3.70 0.01
C VAL A 214 5.23 4.61 1.23
N ILE A 215 4.96 5.89 1.01
CA ILE A 215 4.96 6.92 2.06
C ILE A 215 3.56 7.51 2.24
N ASN A 216 2.95 7.22 3.38
CA ASN A 216 1.77 7.89 3.89
C ASN A 216 2.15 8.79 5.08
N LEU A 217 1.91 10.09 4.94
CA LEU A 217 2.20 11.08 5.98
C LEU A 217 1.07 11.17 7.01
N ALA A 218 1.40 11.71 8.19
CA ALA A 218 0.42 12.02 9.23
C ALA A 218 -0.69 12.96 8.74
N SER A 219 -0.40 13.85 7.78
CA SER A 219 -1.34 14.77 7.14
C SER A 219 -2.26 14.13 6.09
N ASP A 220 -1.89 12.95 5.59
CA ASP A 220 -2.64 12.27 4.54
C ASP A 220 -3.92 11.61 5.13
N PRO A 221 -4.96 11.37 4.32
CA PRO A 221 -6.21 10.77 4.79
C PRO A 221 -5.98 9.44 5.53
N VAL A 222 -6.67 9.26 6.66
CA VAL A 222 -6.52 8.06 7.51
C VAL A 222 -6.86 6.77 6.76
N ALA A 223 -7.79 6.82 5.80
CA ALA A 223 -8.15 5.67 4.97
C ALA A 223 -6.96 5.12 4.16
N GLU A 224 -6.00 5.97 3.76
CA GLU A 224 -4.80 5.54 3.05
C GLU A 224 -3.87 4.69 3.93
N ARG A 225 -3.94 4.82 5.27
CA ARG A 225 -3.15 4.00 6.20
C ARG A 225 -3.53 2.53 6.16
N ILE A 226 -4.76 2.23 5.74
CA ILE A 226 -5.26 0.86 5.57
C ILE A 226 -4.71 0.28 4.25
N LEU A 227 -4.54 1.13 3.23
CA LEU A 227 -4.07 0.73 1.91
C LEU A 227 -2.55 0.62 1.82
N ALA A 228 -1.80 1.54 2.44
CA ALA A 228 -0.34 1.61 2.37
C ALA A 228 0.37 0.26 2.65
N PRO A 229 0.08 -0.48 3.74
CA PRO A 229 0.73 -1.77 3.98
C PRO A 229 0.35 -2.81 2.91
N ARG A 230 -0.90 -2.80 2.43
CA ARG A 230 -1.36 -3.71 1.37
C ARG A 230 -0.67 -3.43 0.04
N VAL A 231 -0.54 -2.16 -0.33
CA VAL A 231 0.23 -1.72 -1.49
C VAL A 231 1.68 -2.19 -1.40
N GLY A 232 2.34 -1.96 -0.26
CA GLY A 232 3.71 -2.43 -0.03
C GLY A 232 3.85 -3.95 -0.16
N LEU A 233 2.96 -4.71 0.50
CA LEU A 233 2.99 -6.18 0.41
C LEU A 233 2.73 -6.68 -1.02
N THR A 234 1.82 -6.06 -1.76
CA THR A 234 1.54 -6.45 -3.15
C THR A 234 2.76 -6.24 -4.07
N ILE A 235 3.48 -5.14 -3.86
CA ILE A 235 4.73 -4.88 -4.57
C ILE A 235 5.79 -5.91 -4.16
N ALA A 236 5.91 -6.19 -2.86
CA ALA A 236 6.86 -7.17 -2.35
C ALA A 236 6.59 -8.59 -2.89
N GLU A 237 5.32 -9.01 -2.93
CA GLU A 237 4.91 -10.31 -3.49
C GLU A 237 5.22 -10.42 -4.98
N HIS A 238 4.97 -9.36 -5.76
CA HIS A 238 5.32 -9.34 -7.18
C HIS A 238 6.84 -9.45 -7.40
N LEU A 239 7.63 -8.62 -6.71
CA LEU A 239 9.09 -8.66 -6.80
C LEU A 239 9.63 -10.03 -6.38
N ALA A 240 9.12 -10.62 -5.30
CA ALA A 240 9.61 -11.90 -4.78
C ALA A 240 9.18 -13.11 -5.63
N TRP A 241 7.88 -13.24 -5.94
CA TRP A 241 7.34 -14.47 -6.54
C TRP A 241 7.36 -14.46 -8.06
N ASP A 242 7.18 -13.30 -8.70
CA ASP A 242 7.16 -13.23 -10.16
C ASP A 242 8.56 -12.92 -10.73
N LEU A 243 9.38 -12.15 -10.02
CA LEU A 243 10.69 -11.67 -10.49
C LEU A 243 11.89 -12.27 -9.73
N GLY A 244 11.66 -13.05 -8.66
CA GLY A 244 12.72 -13.77 -7.96
C GLY A 244 13.63 -12.92 -7.08
N TYR A 245 13.18 -11.73 -6.64
CA TYR A 245 13.95 -10.90 -5.71
C TYR A 245 13.89 -11.45 -4.27
N HIS A 246 15.00 -11.31 -3.55
CA HIS A 246 14.99 -11.29 -2.09
C HIS A 246 14.41 -9.97 -1.61
N VAL A 247 13.20 -10.01 -1.06
CA VAL A 247 12.51 -8.80 -0.60
C VAL A 247 12.53 -8.70 0.93
N LEU A 248 12.92 -7.54 1.42
CA LEU A 248 12.77 -7.12 2.83
C LEU A 248 11.68 -6.07 3.00
#